data_AF-A0A9P5R3E9-F1
#
_entry.id   AF-A0A9P5R3E9-F1
#
_cell.length_a   1.000
_cell.length_b   1.000
_cell.length_c   1.000
_cell.angle_alpha   90.00
_cell.angle_beta   90.00
_cell.angle_gamma   90.00
#
_symmetry.space_group_name_H-M   'P 1'
#
loop_
_entity.id
_entity.type
_entity.pdbx_description
1 polymer ?
#
loop_
_entity_poly.entity_id
_entity_poly.type
_entity_poly.pdbx_seq_one_letter_code
_entity_poly.pdbx_strand_id
1 'polypeptide(L)'
;MKASGIVRSGKAAAQLQLSASSLVRNAQWSSALTASTVARRGFAHVHDHNCNHDHDHEPKKQSPFTMGANTRSTKKKAAKEILPRPTKAIEYCENLVRKADYEGFLCSQFFPAHQKPTQLALRAFNIELASIRESVSNTDIGRMRMQFWRDSLDKIFAGVPPQQPVALALAHAIQEQELHQQQHGGDSEMSLIWFKRMITEREQNLSDPQFMTLAQMETYCENTFGSLLYLQLESVGVKSLEADHAASHMAKAMGIATMLRAFPFHMQQNRMVIPAEITAKHNLSQEALFRNPTITSALQDATLEVATAAHVHLATAQSYMGNLPQEALPVLMAGIPTESYLHRLEKEDFNPLAPSIQQREWFLPAKLWYRFRQGKLLDIE
;
A
#
# COMPACT_ATOMS: atom_id res chain seq x y z
N MET A 1 10.66 67.16 44.90
CA MET A 1 11.98 66.94 44.28
C MET A 1 11.89 65.74 43.35
N LYS A 2 12.65 65.79 42.25
CA LYS A 2 12.55 65.00 41.01
C LYS A 2 12.98 63.54 41.12
N ALA A 3 12.60 62.82 40.06
CA ALA A 3 13.24 61.67 39.38
C ALA A 3 12.95 60.27 39.94
N SER A 4 12.88 59.18 39.17
CA SER A 4 12.70 58.81 37.75
C SER A 4 13.03 57.32 37.73
N GLY A 5 12.28 56.46 37.02
CA GLY A 5 12.72 55.06 36.86
C GLY A 5 11.66 54.07 36.40
N ILE A 6 11.40 54.05 35.10
CA ILE A 6 10.60 53.07 34.36
C ILE A 6 11.40 51.78 34.19
N VAL A 7 10.84 50.61 34.52
CA VAL A 7 11.14 49.33 33.83
C VAL A 7 9.87 48.47 33.74
N ARG A 8 9.26 48.49 32.56
CA ARG A 8 8.40 47.43 32.02
C ARG A 8 9.20 46.73 30.91
N SER A 9 9.48 45.44 31.04
CA SER A 9 9.47 44.43 29.96
C SER A 9 10.06 43.11 30.47
N GLY A 10 9.47 41.99 30.08
CA GLY A 10 10.05 40.67 30.43
C GLY A 10 9.09 39.48 30.48
N LYS A 11 7.95 39.49 29.75
CA LYS A 11 7.10 38.29 29.58
C LYS A 11 6.45 38.14 28.20
N ALA A 12 6.98 38.80 27.16
CA ALA A 12 6.38 38.76 25.81
C ALA A 12 7.26 38.11 24.73
N ALA A 13 8.39 37.47 25.07
CA ALA A 13 9.30 36.91 24.07
C ALA A 13 9.27 35.37 23.93
N ALA A 14 8.67 34.63 24.87
CA ALA A 14 8.68 33.16 24.84
C ALA A 14 7.42 32.52 24.19
N GLN A 15 6.37 33.30 23.95
CA GLN A 15 5.13 32.81 23.31
C GLN A 15 5.05 33.08 21.80
N LEU A 16 6.01 33.84 21.24
CA LEU A 16 6.06 34.20 19.82
C LEU A 16 6.97 33.29 18.97
N GLN A 17 7.82 32.44 19.58
CA GLN A 17 8.65 31.47 18.84
C GLN A 17 7.94 30.13 18.59
N LEU A 18 7.01 29.70 19.46
CA LEU A 18 6.25 28.47 19.27
C LEU A 18 5.15 28.60 18.19
N SER A 19 4.60 29.80 17.96
CA SER A 19 3.62 30.03 16.89
C SER A 19 4.26 30.15 15.51
N ALA A 20 5.49 30.67 15.42
CA ALA A 20 6.19 30.87 14.15
C ALA A 20 6.58 29.54 13.49
N SER A 21 7.06 28.55 14.26
CA SER A 21 7.40 27.22 13.74
C SER A 21 6.17 26.45 13.24
N SER A 22 5.04 26.53 13.95
CA SER A 22 3.77 25.94 13.50
C SER A 22 3.22 26.58 12.22
N LEU A 23 3.38 27.90 12.05
CA LEU A 23 2.95 28.62 10.84
C LEU A 23 3.83 28.31 9.63
N VAL A 24 5.14 28.13 9.84
CA VAL A 24 6.08 27.70 8.78
C VAL A 24 5.82 26.23 8.39
N ARG A 25 5.46 25.36 9.33
CA ARG A 25 5.08 23.96 9.08
C ARG A 25 3.72 23.83 8.36
N ASN A 26 2.72 24.64 8.70
CA ASN A 26 1.45 24.72 7.96
C ASN A 26 1.65 25.22 6.51
N ALA A 27 2.58 26.15 6.27
CA ALA A 27 2.90 26.62 4.93
C ALA A 27 3.60 25.54 4.06
N GLN A 28 4.31 24.59 4.68
CA GLN A 28 4.97 23.50 3.95
C GLN A 28 3.97 22.54 3.30
N TRP A 29 2.82 22.27 3.94
CA TRP A 29 1.75 21.42 3.39
C TRP A 29 1.12 22.04 2.12
N SER A 30 0.82 23.33 2.15
CA SER A 30 0.32 24.05 0.97
C SER A 30 1.37 24.17 -0.14
N SER A 31 2.66 24.25 0.20
CA SER A 31 3.74 24.38 -0.80
C SER A 31 4.01 23.11 -1.62
N ALA A 32 3.76 21.92 -1.05
CA ALA A 32 3.89 20.64 -1.74
C ALA A 32 2.91 20.51 -2.93
N LEU A 33 1.74 21.15 -2.84
CA LEU A 33 0.72 21.19 -3.91
C LEU A 33 1.18 22.05 -5.10
N THR A 34 1.88 23.16 -4.85
CA THR A 34 2.44 24.02 -5.90
C THR A 34 3.57 23.35 -6.69
N ALA A 35 4.37 22.48 -6.06
CA ALA A 35 5.46 21.78 -6.73
C ALA A 35 4.95 20.71 -7.73
N SER A 36 3.83 20.05 -7.44
CA SER A 36 3.25 19.01 -8.31
C SER A 36 2.60 19.59 -9.58
N THR A 37 2.13 20.85 -9.53
CA THR A 37 1.49 21.52 -10.68
C THR A 37 2.50 21.96 -11.76
N VAL A 38 3.78 22.11 -11.40
CA VAL A 38 4.84 22.63 -12.32
C VAL A 38 5.53 21.50 -13.12
N ALA A 39 5.35 20.23 -12.76
CA ALA A 39 6.00 19.10 -13.43
C ALA A 39 5.24 18.54 -14.67
N ARG A 40 4.43 19.37 -15.35
CA ARG A 40 3.86 19.05 -16.69
C ARG A 40 4.50 19.92 -17.77
N ARG A 41 5.69 19.54 -18.23
CA ARG A 41 6.20 19.86 -19.58
C ARG A 41 7.55 19.17 -19.82
N GLY A 42 7.57 18.31 -20.83
CA GLY A 42 8.80 17.81 -21.46
C GLY A 42 8.92 16.29 -21.37
N PHE A 43 8.55 15.59 -22.44
CA PHE A 43 9.48 14.86 -23.31
C PHE A 43 8.68 14.24 -24.46
N ALA A 44 8.88 14.77 -25.66
CA ALA A 44 8.45 14.22 -26.93
C ALA A 44 9.67 14.21 -27.87
N HIS A 45 9.64 13.28 -28.84
CA HIS A 45 10.59 13.01 -29.95
C HIS A 45 11.80 12.12 -29.64
N VAL A 46 12.27 11.22 -30.52
CA VAL A 46 11.87 10.64 -31.84
C VAL A 46 12.92 9.55 -32.14
N HIS A 47 12.57 8.46 -32.84
CA HIS A 47 13.31 7.99 -34.01
C HIS A 47 12.62 6.79 -34.67
N ASP A 48 11.85 7.09 -35.72
CA ASP A 48 11.62 6.20 -36.85
C ASP A 48 12.77 6.38 -37.84
N HIS A 49 13.33 5.27 -38.35
CA HIS A 49 14.00 5.24 -39.65
C HIS A 49 13.74 3.89 -40.32
N ASN A 50 12.95 3.96 -41.39
CA ASN A 50 12.77 2.95 -42.42
C ASN A 50 13.74 3.25 -43.58
N CYS A 51 14.31 2.22 -44.22
CA CYS A 51 14.70 2.24 -45.64
C CYS A 51 14.98 0.82 -46.17
N ASN A 52 14.24 0.47 -47.22
CA ASN A 52 14.42 -0.68 -48.12
C ASN A 52 15.75 -0.64 -48.87
N HIS A 53 16.27 -1.82 -49.25
CA HIS A 53 16.95 -2.03 -50.53
C HIS A 53 16.63 -3.42 -51.10
N ASP A 54 16.14 -3.41 -52.33
CA ASP A 54 15.93 -4.56 -53.21
C ASP A 54 17.27 -5.17 -53.64
N HIS A 55 17.32 -6.50 -53.79
CA HIS A 55 18.06 -7.12 -54.89
C HIS A 55 17.56 -8.55 -55.17
N ASP A 56 17.25 -8.76 -56.45
CA ASP A 56 16.83 -9.99 -57.11
C ASP A 56 17.85 -11.14 -56.98
N HIS A 57 17.35 -12.37 -56.84
CA HIS A 57 17.87 -13.56 -57.54
C HIS A 57 16.90 -14.75 -57.45
N GLU A 58 16.48 -15.24 -58.62
CA GLU A 58 15.61 -16.40 -58.85
C GLU A 58 16.45 -17.68 -59.20
N PRO A 59 15.88 -18.87 -59.43
CA PRO A 59 15.37 -19.87 -58.47
C PRO A 59 16.12 -21.23 -58.55
N LYS A 60 16.02 -22.09 -57.52
CA LYS A 60 16.26 -23.55 -57.68
C LYS A 60 15.33 -24.44 -56.85
N LYS A 61 14.48 -25.16 -57.60
CA LYS A 61 13.99 -26.56 -57.48
C LYS A 61 13.32 -27.04 -56.17
N GLN A 62 12.03 -27.31 -56.30
CA GLN A 62 11.19 -28.11 -55.43
C GLN A 62 11.57 -29.61 -55.44
N SER A 63 11.42 -30.26 -54.28
CA SER A 63 11.06 -31.67 -54.17
C SER A 63 10.02 -31.85 -53.04
N PRO A 64 9.11 -32.84 -53.13
CA PRO A 64 7.88 -32.85 -52.35
C PRO A 64 8.10 -33.55 -51.00
N PHE A 65 7.76 -32.88 -49.90
CA PHE A 65 7.62 -33.54 -48.59
C PHE A 65 6.16 -33.50 -48.12
N THR A 66 5.71 -34.71 -47.81
CA THR A 66 4.44 -35.19 -47.27
C THR A 66 3.70 -34.26 -46.30
N MET A 67 2.40 -34.08 -46.53
CA MET A 67 1.46 -33.51 -45.56
C MET A 67 1.34 -34.42 -44.33
N GLY A 68 2.07 -34.08 -43.27
CA GLY A 68 1.77 -34.53 -41.92
C GLY A 68 0.58 -33.72 -41.38
N ALA A 69 -0.52 -34.40 -41.09
CA ALA A 69 -1.67 -33.82 -40.42
C ALA A 69 -1.23 -33.19 -39.09
N ASN A 70 -1.21 -31.85 -39.05
CA ASN A 70 -0.88 -31.09 -37.85
C ASN A 70 -2.11 -31.14 -36.93
N THR A 71 -2.19 -32.20 -36.12
CA THR A 71 -3.19 -32.31 -35.06
C THR A 71 -2.88 -31.25 -34.02
N ARG A 72 -3.60 -30.12 -34.10
CA ARG A 72 -3.60 -29.07 -33.10
C ARG A 72 -4.12 -29.68 -31.81
N SER A 73 -3.20 -30.14 -30.95
CA SER A 73 -3.51 -30.62 -29.61
C SER A 73 -4.05 -29.45 -28.78
N THR A 74 -5.37 -29.25 -28.84
CA THR A 74 -6.09 -28.45 -27.86
C THR A 74 -6.01 -29.20 -26.54
N LYS A 75 -5.03 -28.86 -25.70
CA LYS A 75 -5.06 -29.25 -24.28
C LYS A 75 -6.33 -28.65 -23.67
N LYS A 76 -7.42 -29.42 -23.62
CA LYS A 76 -8.55 -29.15 -22.72
C LYS A 76 -7.95 -29.03 -21.32
N LYS A 77 -7.94 -27.84 -20.71
CA LYS A 77 -7.73 -27.69 -19.26
C LYS A 77 -8.71 -28.69 -18.62
N ALA A 78 -8.20 -29.68 -17.89
CA ALA A 78 -9.05 -30.59 -17.13
C ALA A 78 -9.97 -29.73 -16.25
N ALA A 79 -11.27 -30.04 -16.22
CA ALA A 79 -12.23 -29.28 -15.42
C ALA A 79 -11.78 -29.34 -13.96
N LYS A 80 -11.31 -28.20 -13.43
CA LYS A 80 -10.90 -28.05 -12.04
C LYS A 80 -12.16 -28.24 -11.18
N GLU A 81 -12.10 -29.12 -10.19
CA GLU A 81 -13.24 -29.38 -9.30
C GLU A 81 -13.67 -28.07 -8.62
N ILE A 82 -14.98 -27.79 -8.63
CA ILE A 82 -15.54 -26.59 -7.97
C ILE A 82 -15.48 -26.83 -6.47
N LEU A 83 -14.69 -26.04 -5.76
CA LEU A 83 -14.54 -26.08 -4.31
C LEU A 83 -15.85 -25.58 -3.67
N PRO A 84 -16.36 -26.28 -2.64
CA PRO A 84 -17.51 -25.79 -1.90
C PRO A 84 -17.17 -24.51 -1.15
N ARG A 85 -18.16 -23.63 -0.98
CA ARG A 85 -17.98 -22.36 -0.25
C ARG A 85 -17.49 -22.62 1.19
N PRO A 86 -16.29 -22.17 1.57
CA PRO A 86 -15.70 -22.52 2.86
C PRO A 86 -16.15 -21.55 3.95
N THR A 87 -17.42 -21.61 4.36
CA THR A 87 -18.06 -20.64 5.27
C THR A 87 -17.25 -20.37 6.54
N LYS A 88 -16.80 -21.42 7.24
CA LYS A 88 -15.97 -21.28 8.45
C LYS A 88 -14.63 -20.57 8.19
N ALA A 89 -14.04 -20.79 7.02
CA ALA A 89 -12.79 -20.17 6.64
C ALA A 89 -12.96 -18.68 6.32
N ILE A 90 -14.08 -18.32 5.68
CA ILE A 90 -14.46 -16.93 5.42
C ILE A 90 -14.74 -16.20 6.74
N GLU A 91 -15.48 -16.82 7.67
CA GLU A 91 -15.73 -16.27 9.01
C GLU A 91 -14.44 -16.06 9.80
N TYR A 92 -13.48 -16.98 9.69
CA TYR A 92 -12.15 -16.80 10.28
C TYR A 92 -11.44 -15.57 9.70
N CYS A 93 -11.43 -15.42 8.37
CA CYS A 93 -10.81 -14.26 7.71
C CYS A 93 -11.49 -12.95 8.13
N GLU A 94 -12.83 -12.93 8.18
CA GLU A 94 -13.60 -11.77 8.62
C GLU A 94 -13.23 -11.33 10.04
N ASN A 95 -13.18 -12.27 10.98
CA ASN A 95 -12.84 -12.00 12.37
C ASN A 95 -11.37 -11.56 12.53
N LEU A 96 -10.46 -12.18 11.79
CA LEU A 96 -9.04 -11.80 11.77
C LEU A 96 -8.87 -10.36 11.28
N VAL A 97 -9.48 -10.02 10.13
CA VAL A 97 -9.40 -8.66 9.57
C VAL A 97 -10.08 -7.66 10.48
N ARG A 98 -11.28 -7.94 11.01
CA ARG A 98 -11.96 -7.05 11.97
C ARG A 98 -11.12 -6.73 13.21
N LYS A 99 -10.34 -7.70 13.69
CA LYS A 99 -9.49 -7.55 14.88
C LYS A 99 -8.20 -6.79 14.58
N ALA A 100 -7.49 -7.17 13.51
CA ALA A 100 -6.14 -6.69 13.22
C ALA A 100 -6.08 -5.52 12.23
N ASP A 101 -7.06 -5.40 11.32
CA ASP A 101 -7.17 -4.35 10.29
C ASP A 101 -8.62 -3.83 10.23
N TYR A 102 -9.03 -3.12 11.29
CA TYR A 102 -10.40 -2.61 11.39
C TYR A 102 -10.75 -1.60 10.28
N GLU A 103 -9.80 -0.75 9.89
CA GLU A 103 -9.98 0.20 8.79
C GLU A 103 -10.20 -0.54 7.46
N GLY A 104 -9.40 -1.57 7.17
CA GLY A 104 -9.60 -2.46 6.02
C GLY A 104 -10.88 -3.28 6.06
N PHE A 105 -11.31 -3.72 7.25
CA PHE A 105 -12.62 -4.35 7.45
C PHE A 105 -13.76 -3.40 7.04
N LEU A 106 -13.71 -2.13 7.44
CA LEU A 106 -14.71 -1.14 7.03
C LEU A 106 -14.66 -0.90 5.51
N CYS A 107 -13.48 -0.74 4.92
CA CYS A 107 -13.33 -0.56 3.48
C CYS A 107 -13.86 -1.76 2.68
N SER A 108 -13.74 -2.99 3.20
CA SER A 108 -14.28 -4.19 2.54
C SER A 108 -15.81 -4.17 2.39
N GLN A 109 -16.52 -3.35 3.17
CA GLN A 109 -17.98 -3.27 3.11
C GLN A 109 -18.52 -2.56 1.87
N PHE A 110 -17.67 -1.80 1.16
CA PHE A 110 -18.01 -1.06 -0.06
C PHE A 110 -17.91 -1.90 -1.33
N PHE A 111 -17.39 -3.12 -1.23
CA PHE A 111 -17.36 -4.06 -2.34
C PHE A 111 -18.73 -4.75 -2.52
N PRO A 112 -19.07 -5.19 -3.75
CA PRO A 112 -20.24 -6.03 -4.01
C PRO A 112 -20.27 -7.27 -3.10
N ALA A 113 -21.46 -7.75 -2.74
CA ALA A 113 -21.63 -8.83 -1.77
C ALA A 113 -20.84 -10.11 -2.10
N HIS A 114 -20.73 -10.46 -3.39
CA HIS A 114 -19.97 -11.62 -3.85
C HIS A 114 -18.44 -11.42 -3.74
N GLN A 115 -17.94 -10.18 -3.78
CA GLN A 115 -16.52 -9.84 -3.67
C GLN A 115 -16.03 -9.68 -2.24
N LYS A 116 -16.91 -9.40 -1.27
CA LYS A 116 -16.50 -9.19 0.14
C LYS A 116 -15.64 -10.35 0.71
N PRO A 117 -16.01 -11.64 0.50
CA PRO A 117 -15.17 -12.75 0.97
C PRO A 117 -13.77 -12.75 0.35
N THR A 118 -13.64 -12.43 -0.93
CA THR A 118 -12.36 -12.30 -1.64
C THR A 118 -11.49 -11.21 -1.01
N GLN A 119 -12.06 -10.04 -0.77
CA GLN A 119 -11.33 -8.92 -0.13
C GLN A 119 -10.86 -9.27 1.28
N LEU A 120 -11.70 -9.96 2.06
CA LEU A 120 -11.35 -10.41 3.40
C LEU A 120 -10.25 -11.48 3.38
N ALA A 121 -10.28 -12.41 2.42
CA ALA A 121 -9.24 -13.43 2.25
C ALA A 121 -7.88 -12.81 1.89
N LEU A 122 -7.85 -11.86 0.94
CA LEU A 122 -6.64 -11.12 0.55
C LEU A 122 -6.04 -10.34 1.73
N ARG A 123 -6.89 -9.64 2.50
CA ARG A 123 -6.44 -8.91 3.70
C ARG A 123 -5.97 -9.84 4.80
N ALA A 124 -6.67 -10.95 5.03
CA ALA A 124 -6.28 -11.97 6.00
C ALA A 124 -4.89 -12.55 5.67
N PHE A 125 -4.63 -12.83 4.38
CA PHE A 125 -3.31 -13.24 3.92
C PHE A 125 -2.23 -12.18 4.21
N ASN A 126 -2.50 -10.90 3.92
CA ASN A 126 -1.56 -9.83 4.26
C ASN A 126 -1.28 -9.76 5.78
N ILE A 127 -2.30 -9.93 6.61
CA ILE A 127 -2.17 -9.94 8.08
C ILE A 127 -1.31 -11.12 8.54
N GLU A 128 -1.57 -12.33 8.04
CA GLU A 128 -0.78 -13.52 8.35
C GLU A 128 0.70 -13.28 8.00
N LEU A 129 0.99 -12.80 6.78
CA LEU A 129 2.36 -12.49 6.37
C LEU A 129 3.03 -11.40 7.22
N ALA A 130 2.32 -10.31 7.53
CA ALA A 130 2.84 -9.23 8.35
C ALA A 130 3.15 -9.69 9.78
N SER A 131 2.32 -10.58 10.33
CA SER A 131 2.45 -11.08 11.70
C SER A 131 3.62 -12.06 11.89
N ILE A 132 4.11 -12.70 10.81
CA ILE A 132 5.19 -13.70 10.90
C ILE A 132 6.39 -13.10 11.63
N ARG A 133 6.80 -11.90 11.24
CA ARG A 133 7.93 -11.19 11.84
C ARG A 133 7.77 -11.01 13.36
N GLU A 134 6.62 -10.53 13.80
CA GLU A 134 6.36 -10.23 15.21
C GLU A 134 6.14 -11.50 16.04
N SER A 135 5.85 -12.63 15.39
CA SER A 135 5.54 -13.91 16.04
C SER A 135 6.73 -14.87 16.13
N VAL A 136 7.90 -14.49 15.62
CA VAL A 136 9.12 -15.32 15.63
C VAL A 136 10.31 -14.56 16.19
N SER A 137 11.07 -15.20 17.08
CA SER A 137 12.32 -14.62 17.62
C SER A 137 13.55 -14.99 16.79
N ASN A 138 13.46 -16.05 15.98
CA ASN A 138 14.55 -16.50 15.11
C ASN A 138 14.13 -16.30 13.64
N THR A 139 14.99 -15.63 12.88
CA THR A 139 14.81 -15.35 11.44
C THR A 139 14.64 -16.61 10.59
N ASP A 140 15.28 -17.72 10.97
CA ASP A 140 15.15 -19.00 10.26
C ASP A 140 13.74 -19.58 10.39
N ILE A 141 13.11 -19.41 11.56
CA ILE A 141 11.71 -19.80 11.77
C ILE A 141 10.78 -18.90 10.94
N GLY A 142 11.09 -17.61 10.88
CA GLY A 142 10.41 -16.67 9.97
C GLY A 142 10.49 -17.13 8.52
N ARG A 143 11.68 -17.53 8.06
CA ARG A 143 11.93 -18.03 6.70
C ARG A 143 11.14 -19.31 6.43
N MET A 144 11.11 -20.25 7.36
CA MET A 144 10.29 -21.48 7.23
C MET A 144 8.80 -21.16 7.07
N ARG A 145 8.26 -20.17 7.81
CA ARG A 145 6.86 -19.73 7.68
C ARG A 145 6.60 -19.01 6.36
N MET A 146 7.54 -18.19 5.87
CA MET A 146 7.44 -17.58 4.54
C MET A 146 7.45 -18.65 3.45
N GLN A 147 8.31 -19.67 3.57
CA GLN A 147 8.35 -20.80 2.64
C GLN A 147 7.04 -21.60 2.66
N PHE A 148 6.47 -21.87 3.83
CA PHE A 148 5.15 -22.49 3.94
C PHE A 148 4.09 -21.73 3.12
N TRP A 149 4.09 -20.39 3.18
CA TRP A 149 3.15 -19.59 2.39
C TRP A 149 3.42 -19.63 0.89
N ARG A 150 4.69 -19.70 0.45
CA ARG A 150 5.02 -19.90 -0.98
C ARG A 150 4.47 -21.22 -1.49
N ASP A 151 4.75 -22.29 -0.78
CA ASP A 151 4.29 -23.65 -1.15
C ASP A 151 2.76 -23.73 -1.09
N SER A 152 2.14 -23.03 -0.12
CA SER A 152 0.69 -22.95 0.00
C SER A 152 0.06 -22.25 -1.20
N LEU A 153 0.65 -21.15 -1.69
CA LEU A 153 0.17 -20.48 -2.90
C LEU A 153 0.28 -21.38 -4.13
N ASP A 154 1.40 -22.08 -4.32
CA ASP A 154 1.56 -23.01 -5.44
C ASP A 154 0.48 -24.11 -5.41
N LYS A 155 0.17 -24.64 -4.22
CA LYS A 155 -0.91 -25.61 -3.99
C LYS A 155 -2.31 -25.03 -4.22
N ILE A 156 -2.57 -23.80 -3.76
CA ILE A 156 -3.83 -23.08 -3.98
C ILE A 156 -4.09 -22.91 -5.48
N PHE A 157 -3.10 -22.42 -6.23
CA PHE A 157 -3.22 -22.22 -7.67
C PHE A 157 -3.36 -23.56 -8.43
N ALA A 158 -2.72 -24.63 -7.93
CA ALA A 158 -2.92 -26.00 -8.42
C ALA A 158 -4.28 -26.62 -8.06
N GLY A 159 -5.10 -25.97 -7.22
CA GLY A 159 -6.43 -26.47 -6.81
C GLY A 159 -6.42 -27.47 -5.66
N VAL A 160 -5.30 -27.60 -4.94
CA VAL A 160 -5.13 -28.51 -3.80
C VAL A 160 -4.74 -27.73 -2.52
N PRO A 161 -5.57 -26.76 -2.08
CA PRO A 161 -5.19 -25.89 -0.97
C PRO A 161 -4.94 -26.67 0.32
N PRO A 162 -3.93 -26.27 1.13
CA PRO A 162 -3.72 -26.86 2.44
C PRO A 162 -4.89 -26.57 3.39
N GLN A 163 -5.04 -27.39 4.44
CA GLN A 163 -6.07 -27.25 5.48
C GLN A 163 -5.75 -26.09 6.45
N GLN A 164 -5.62 -24.89 5.91
CA GLN A 164 -5.42 -23.64 6.63
C GLN A 164 -6.53 -22.67 6.21
N PRO A 165 -7.24 -22.00 7.14
CA PRO A 165 -8.44 -21.23 6.82
C PRO A 165 -8.24 -20.16 5.74
N VAL A 166 -7.17 -19.37 5.82
CA VAL A 166 -6.90 -18.31 4.83
C VAL A 166 -6.58 -18.91 3.46
N ALA A 167 -5.85 -20.03 3.39
CA ALA A 167 -5.55 -20.75 2.16
C ALA A 167 -6.82 -21.31 1.49
N LEU A 168 -7.74 -21.87 2.28
CA LEU A 168 -9.05 -22.33 1.78
C LEU A 168 -9.89 -21.15 1.26
N ALA A 169 -9.92 -20.04 1.98
CA ALA A 169 -10.64 -18.84 1.57
C ALA A 169 -10.03 -18.22 0.29
N LEU A 170 -8.71 -18.18 0.17
CA LEU A 170 -8.01 -17.72 -1.04
C LEU A 170 -8.28 -18.63 -2.24
N ALA A 171 -8.26 -19.94 -2.06
CA ALA A 171 -8.55 -20.89 -3.14
C ALA A 171 -9.97 -20.72 -3.68
N HIS A 172 -10.95 -20.55 -2.79
CA HIS A 172 -12.31 -20.21 -3.17
C HIS A 172 -12.38 -18.85 -3.86
N ALA A 173 -11.68 -17.82 -3.37
CA ALA A 173 -11.67 -16.50 -3.97
C ALA A 173 -11.12 -16.48 -5.40
N ILE A 174 -10.03 -17.22 -5.66
CA ILE A 174 -9.47 -17.38 -7.00
C ILE A 174 -10.46 -18.09 -7.92
N GLN A 175 -11.07 -19.18 -7.46
CA GLN A 175 -12.03 -19.92 -8.26
C GLN A 175 -13.32 -19.13 -8.55
N GLU A 176 -13.85 -18.41 -7.57
CA GLU A 176 -15.04 -17.56 -7.74
C GLU A 176 -14.79 -16.50 -8.81
N GLN A 177 -13.60 -15.89 -8.80
CA GLN A 177 -13.20 -14.92 -9.80
C GLN A 177 -13.05 -15.57 -11.20
N GLU A 178 -12.44 -16.75 -11.30
CA GLU A 178 -12.32 -17.50 -12.56
C GLU A 178 -13.71 -17.82 -13.14
N LEU A 179 -14.65 -18.24 -12.29
CA LEU A 179 -16.04 -18.54 -12.69
C LEU A 179 -16.80 -17.29 -13.13
N HIS A 180 -16.69 -16.19 -12.39
CA HIS A 180 -17.31 -14.91 -12.75
C HIS A 180 -16.81 -14.41 -14.12
N GLN A 181 -15.52 -14.59 -14.42
CA GLN A 181 -14.95 -14.22 -15.71
C GLN A 181 -15.40 -15.08 -16.87
N GLN A 182 -15.53 -16.39 -16.66
CA GLN A 182 -16.08 -17.30 -17.66
C GLN A 182 -17.53 -16.93 -18.03
N GLN A 183 -18.29 -16.40 -17.08
CA GLN A 183 -19.68 -15.99 -17.31
C GLN A 183 -19.82 -14.60 -17.95
N HIS A 184 -18.95 -13.65 -17.59
CA HIS A 184 -19.08 -12.24 -17.96
C HIS A 184 -18.05 -11.73 -18.99
N GLY A 185 -17.13 -12.58 -19.45
CA GLY A 185 -16.20 -12.27 -20.55
C GLY A 185 -15.02 -11.38 -20.17
N GLY A 186 -14.31 -11.71 -19.09
CA GLY A 186 -13.13 -10.95 -18.63
C GLY A 186 -11.83 -11.77 -18.62
N ASP A 187 -10.70 -11.12 -18.90
CA ASP A 187 -9.35 -11.72 -18.96
C ASP A 187 -8.49 -11.41 -17.71
N SER A 188 -9.14 -11.12 -16.57
CA SER A 188 -8.46 -10.57 -15.39
C SER A 188 -8.17 -11.58 -14.28
N GLU A 189 -7.30 -12.55 -14.51
CA GLU A 189 -6.90 -13.47 -13.43
C GLU A 189 -6.06 -12.76 -12.34
N MET A 190 -6.30 -13.09 -11.07
CA MET A 190 -5.43 -12.70 -9.96
C MET A 190 -4.03 -13.31 -10.13
N SER A 191 -3.02 -12.46 -10.18
CA SER A 191 -1.67 -12.86 -10.55
C SER A 191 -0.90 -13.41 -9.35
N LEU A 192 -0.44 -14.66 -9.46
CA LEU A 192 0.44 -15.31 -8.46
C LEU A 192 1.70 -14.47 -8.15
N ILE A 193 2.17 -13.68 -9.11
CA ILE A 193 3.34 -12.82 -8.96
C ILE A 193 3.20 -11.82 -7.81
N TRP A 194 2.03 -11.21 -7.63
CA TRP A 194 1.81 -10.20 -6.60
C TRP A 194 1.82 -10.81 -5.20
N PHE A 195 1.21 -11.99 -5.05
CA PHE A 195 1.30 -12.77 -3.81
C PHE A 195 2.75 -13.12 -3.46
N LYS A 196 3.51 -13.65 -4.43
CA LYS A 196 4.92 -14.02 -4.22
C LYS A 196 5.80 -12.80 -3.94
N ARG A 197 5.53 -11.64 -4.57
CA ARG A 197 6.23 -10.38 -4.30
C ARG A 197 6.11 -9.96 -2.84
N MET A 198 4.91 -10.07 -2.24
CA MET A 198 4.70 -9.77 -0.82
C MET A 198 5.54 -10.66 0.10
N ILE A 199 5.60 -11.96 -0.19
CA ILE A 199 6.36 -12.91 0.60
C ILE A 199 7.86 -12.62 0.48
N THR A 200 8.36 -12.42 -0.74
CA THR A 200 9.77 -12.11 -1.00
C THR A 200 10.22 -10.84 -0.31
N GLU A 201 9.45 -9.76 -0.41
CA GLU A 201 9.79 -8.49 0.25
C GLU A 201 9.86 -8.65 1.76
N ARG A 202 8.85 -9.30 2.37
CA ARG A 202 8.80 -9.51 3.82
C ARG A 202 9.88 -10.46 4.32
N GLU A 203 10.24 -11.48 3.53
CA GLU A 203 11.33 -12.40 3.85
C GLU A 203 12.68 -11.66 3.87
N GLN A 204 12.95 -10.81 2.87
CA GLN A 204 14.18 -10.01 2.80
C GLN A 204 14.29 -9.03 3.99
N ASN A 205 13.16 -8.62 4.55
CA ASN A 205 13.06 -7.66 5.65
C ASN A 205 12.82 -8.32 7.04
N LEU A 206 12.99 -9.64 7.16
CA LEU A 206 12.78 -10.37 8.42
C LEU A 206 13.68 -9.89 9.56
N SER A 207 14.91 -9.46 9.25
CA SER A 207 15.86 -8.93 10.24
C SER A 207 15.53 -7.52 10.73
N ASP A 208 14.52 -6.88 10.16
CA ASP A 208 14.13 -5.50 10.46
C ASP A 208 15.24 -4.46 10.40
N PRO A 209 15.94 -4.35 9.26
CA PRO A 209 16.86 -3.24 9.09
C PRO A 209 16.07 -1.93 9.07
N GLN A 210 16.59 -0.91 9.75
CA GLN A 210 16.13 0.46 9.51
C GLN A 210 16.33 0.79 8.03
N PHE A 211 15.33 1.39 7.37
CA PHE A 211 15.48 1.87 6.00
C PHE A 211 16.55 2.96 5.95
N MET A 212 17.48 2.87 5.00
CA MET A 212 18.52 3.89 4.89
C MET A 212 17.99 5.17 4.26
N THR A 213 17.09 5.03 3.27
CA THR A 213 16.49 6.13 2.54
C THR A 213 14.97 6.03 2.49
N LEU A 214 14.31 7.16 2.26
CA LEU A 214 12.87 7.24 2.01
C LEU A 214 12.47 6.43 0.78
N ALA A 215 13.28 6.44 -0.27
CA ALA A 215 13.04 5.63 -1.47
C ALA A 215 13.02 4.11 -1.20
N GLN A 216 13.87 3.62 -0.28
CA GLN A 216 13.83 2.22 0.15
C GLN A 216 12.55 1.91 0.92
N MET A 217 12.13 2.81 1.82
CA MET A 217 10.87 2.69 2.55
C MET A 217 9.66 2.68 1.59
N GLU A 218 9.64 3.56 0.59
CA GLU A 218 8.61 3.58 -0.47
C GLU A 218 8.59 2.29 -1.29
N THR A 219 9.76 1.75 -1.64
CA THR A 219 9.89 0.48 -2.38
C THR A 219 9.30 -0.68 -1.58
N TYR A 220 9.60 -0.75 -0.28
CA TYR A 220 9.00 -1.74 0.61
C TYR A 220 7.47 -1.60 0.66
N CYS A 221 6.96 -0.37 0.78
CA CYS A 221 5.52 -0.11 0.82
C CYS A 221 4.83 -0.51 -0.49
N GLU A 222 5.44 -0.21 -1.64
CA GLU A 222 4.98 -0.63 -2.96
C GLU A 222 4.93 -2.16 -3.10
N ASN A 223 5.99 -2.86 -2.70
CA ASN A 223 6.06 -4.31 -2.84
C ASN A 223 5.13 -5.06 -1.88
N THR A 224 4.74 -4.46 -0.75
CA THR A 224 3.83 -5.07 0.24
C THR A 224 2.39 -4.59 0.07
N PHE A 225 2.12 -3.31 0.31
CA PHE A 225 0.77 -2.73 0.20
C PHE A 225 0.33 -2.61 -1.26
N GLY A 226 1.24 -2.31 -2.19
CA GLY A 226 0.92 -2.17 -3.62
C GLY A 226 0.50 -3.50 -4.22
N SER A 227 1.24 -4.58 -3.91
CA SER A 227 0.81 -5.94 -4.27
C SER A 227 -0.58 -6.29 -3.78
N LEU A 228 -0.93 -5.90 -2.54
CA LEU A 228 -2.28 -6.12 -2.02
C LEU A 228 -3.31 -5.35 -2.85
N LEU A 229 -3.09 -4.06 -3.12
CA LEU A 229 -4.03 -3.27 -3.92
C LEU A 229 -4.15 -3.77 -5.37
N TYR A 230 -3.06 -4.21 -5.99
CA TYR A 230 -3.10 -4.83 -7.32
C TYR A 230 -3.93 -6.10 -7.34
N LEU A 231 -3.76 -6.97 -6.35
CA LEU A 231 -4.62 -8.16 -6.20
C LEU A 231 -6.09 -7.80 -6.00
N GLN A 232 -6.37 -6.73 -5.24
CA GLN A 232 -7.74 -6.24 -5.05
C GLN A 232 -8.32 -5.69 -6.36
N LEU A 233 -7.56 -4.95 -7.17
CA LEU A 233 -7.97 -4.48 -8.50
C LEU A 233 -8.22 -5.65 -9.46
N GLU A 234 -7.29 -6.61 -9.54
CA GLU A 234 -7.43 -7.78 -10.38
C GLU A 234 -8.65 -8.62 -9.99
N SER A 235 -8.95 -8.74 -8.69
CA SER A 235 -10.10 -9.49 -8.19
C SER A 235 -11.46 -8.90 -8.59
N VAL A 236 -11.53 -7.58 -8.80
CA VAL A 236 -12.73 -6.88 -9.29
C VAL A 236 -12.72 -6.71 -10.82
N GLY A 237 -11.73 -7.28 -11.51
CA GLY A 237 -11.63 -7.27 -12.96
C GLY A 237 -11.01 -5.99 -13.56
N VAL A 238 -10.36 -5.16 -12.75
CA VAL A 238 -9.72 -3.93 -13.23
C VAL A 238 -8.26 -4.22 -13.59
N LYS A 239 -7.94 -4.06 -14.88
CA LYS A 239 -6.58 -4.02 -15.42
C LYS A 239 -6.40 -2.74 -16.22
N SER A 240 -5.89 -1.70 -15.57
CA SER A 240 -5.65 -0.39 -16.18
C SER A 240 -4.33 0.16 -15.65
N LEU A 241 -3.51 0.69 -16.55
CA LEU A 241 -2.24 1.31 -16.19
C LEU A 241 -2.45 2.50 -15.23
N GLU A 242 -3.51 3.27 -15.44
CA GLU A 242 -3.91 4.38 -14.58
C GLU A 242 -4.35 3.90 -13.19
N ALA A 243 -5.12 2.80 -13.13
CA ALA A 243 -5.51 2.19 -11.86
C ALA A 243 -4.30 1.65 -11.09
N ASP A 244 -3.34 1.04 -11.78
CA ASP A 244 -2.09 0.56 -11.19
C ASP A 244 -1.23 1.72 -10.68
N HIS A 245 -1.10 2.82 -11.43
CA HIS A 245 -0.40 4.02 -10.95
C HIS A 245 -1.08 4.64 -9.72
N ALA A 246 -2.42 4.73 -9.72
CA ALA A 246 -3.18 5.22 -8.58
C ALA A 246 -2.99 4.32 -7.35
N ALA A 247 -3.07 3.00 -7.54
CA ALA A 247 -2.86 2.02 -6.48
C ALA A 247 -1.41 2.03 -5.95
N SER A 248 -0.40 2.20 -6.82
CA SER A 248 1.00 2.30 -6.40
C SER A 248 1.21 3.47 -5.43
N HIS A 249 0.77 4.66 -5.82
CA HIS A 249 0.89 5.84 -4.97
C HIS A 249 0.05 5.70 -3.69
N MET A 250 -1.18 5.19 -3.79
CA MET A 250 -2.02 4.93 -2.63
C MET A 250 -1.35 3.96 -1.65
N ALA A 251 -0.75 2.89 -2.14
CA ALA A 251 -0.06 1.90 -1.34
C ALA A 251 1.17 2.45 -0.61
N LYS A 252 1.97 3.28 -1.28
CA LYS A 252 3.10 3.96 -0.63
C LYS A 252 2.64 4.86 0.51
N ALA A 253 1.60 5.66 0.30
CA ALA A 253 1.02 6.48 1.35
C ALA A 253 0.48 5.65 2.52
N MET A 254 -0.29 4.59 2.23
CA MET A 254 -0.84 3.67 3.23
C MET A 254 0.28 3.01 4.06
N GLY A 255 1.34 2.54 3.40
CA GLY A 255 2.47 1.88 4.05
C GLY A 255 3.23 2.84 4.96
N ILE A 256 3.55 4.04 4.48
CA ILE A 256 4.21 5.07 5.27
C ILE A 256 3.36 5.46 6.49
N ALA A 257 2.06 5.70 6.31
CA ALA A 257 1.15 6.03 7.41
C ALA A 257 1.02 4.88 8.42
N THR A 258 1.02 3.62 7.96
CA THR A 258 1.00 2.44 8.83
C THR A 258 2.28 2.35 9.66
N MET A 259 3.43 2.58 9.04
CA MET A 259 4.72 2.62 9.72
C MET A 259 4.77 3.73 10.78
N LEU A 260 4.38 4.97 10.42
CA LEU A 260 4.30 6.09 11.37
C LEU A 260 3.33 5.79 12.53
N ARG A 261 2.20 5.14 12.25
CA ARG A 261 1.24 4.74 13.29
C ARG A 261 1.84 3.71 14.25
N ALA A 262 2.65 2.79 13.73
CA ALA A 262 3.34 1.76 14.51
C ALA A 262 4.57 2.30 15.26
N PHE A 263 4.92 3.58 15.12
CA PHE A 263 6.13 4.18 15.71
C PHE A 263 6.25 3.92 17.23
N PRO A 264 5.22 4.17 18.08
CA PRO A 264 5.37 3.94 19.52
C PRO A 264 5.60 2.48 19.88
N PHE A 265 5.00 1.55 19.13
CA PHE A 265 5.18 0.11 19.33
C PHE A 265 6.60 -0.32 18.97
N HIS A 266 7.10 0.10 17.81
CA HIS A 266 8.47 -0.22 17.36
C HIS A 266 9.54 0.40 18.27
N MET A 267 9.29 1.61 18.79
CA MET A 267 10.17 2.26 19.76
C MET A 267 10.38 1.43 21.04
N GLN A 268 9.35 0.76 21.55
CA GLN A 268 9.47 -0.11 22.73
C GLN A 268 10.38 -1.33 22.50
N GLN A 269 10.62 -1.68 21.24
CA GLN A 269 11.49 -2.77 20.84
C GLN A 269 12.85 -2.28 20.33
N ASN A 270 13.19 -1.00 20.54
CA ASN A 270 14.39 -0.33 20.03
C ASN A 270 14.51 -0.38 18.50
N ARG A 271 13.39 -0.23 17.79
CA ARG A 271 13.32 -0.28 16.32
C ARG A 271 12.96 1.09 15.79
N MET A 272 13.78 1.60 14.87
CA MET A 272 13.57 2.91 14.24
C MET A 272 12.77 2.76 12.96
N VAL A 273 11.64 3.45 12.89
CA VAL A 273 10.76 3.47 11.72
C VAL A 273 11.19 4.53 10.70
N ILE A 274 11.66 5.68 11.17
CA ILE A 274 12.04 6.80 10.29
C ILE A 274 13.34 6.44 9.56
N PRO A 275 13.45 6.67 8.24
CA PRO A 275 14.67 6.38 7.50
C PRO A 275 15.92 7.05 8.06
N ALA A 276 17.07 6.36 7.98
CA ALA A 276 18.33 6.81 8.54
C ALA A 276 18.75 8.19 8.01
N GLU A 277 18.59 8.44 6.70
CA GLU A 277 18.88 9.73 6.07
C GLU A 277 18.10 10.89 6.72
N ILE A 278 16.83 10.66 7.08
CA ILE A 278 15.95 11.69 7.66
C ILE A 278 16.31 11.89 9.13
N THR A 279 16.59 10.80 9.87
CA THR A 279 17.07 10.92 11.26
C THR A 279 18.38 11.69 11.35
N ALA A 280 19.31 11.45 10.41
CA ALA A 280 20.58 12.16 10.34
C ALA A 280 20.38 13.64 9.96
N LYS A 281 19.54 13.93 8.95
CA LYS A 281 19.25 15.29 8.48
C LYS A 281 18.72 16.20 9.59
N HIS A 282 17.86 15.67 10.46
CA HIS A 282 17.26 16.42 11.56
C HIS A 282 18.05 16.30 12.89
N ASN A 283 19.24 15.71 12.86
CA ASN A 283 20.08 15.46 14.05
C ASN A 283 19.34 14.70 15.17
N LEU A 284 18.47 13.76 14.81
CA LEU A 284 17.71 12.95 15.74
C LEU A 284 18.60 11.83 16.30
N SER A 285 18.98 11.96 17.57
CA SER A 285 19.70 10.89 18.28
C SER A 285 18.77 9.71 18.57
N GLN A 286 18.95 8.61 17.82
CA GLN A 286 18.18 7.39 18.02
C GLN A 286 18.37 6.79 19.41
N GLU A 287 19.61 6.78 19.91
CA GLU A 287 19.94 6.27 21.24
C GLU A 287 19.23 7.06 22.35
N ALA A 288 19.26 8.40 22.28
CA ALA A 288 18.56 9.24 23.25
C ALA A 288 17.05 9.00 23.19
N LEU A 289 16.51 8.86 21.99
CA LEU A 289 15.08 8.62 21.78
C LEU A 289 14.65 7.24 22.30
N PHE A 290 15.45 6.19 22.12
CA PHE A 290 15.17 4.84 22.65
C PHE A 290 15.26 4.81 24.17
N ARG A 291 16.24 5.49 24.77
CA ARG A 291 16.41 5.56 26.24
C ARG A 291 15.29 6.33 26.92
N ASN A 292 14.88 7.45 26.33
CA ASN A 292 13.82 8.29 26.87
C ASN A 292 12.95 8.85 25.74
N PRO A 293 11.83 8.18 25.41
CA PRO A 293 10.91 8.59 24.36
C PRO A 293 10.24 9.93 24.70
N THR A 294 10.90 11.01 24.30
CA THR A 294 10.48 12.38 24.55
C THR A 294 10.26 13.09 23.23
N ILE A 295 9.27 13.96 23.23
CA ILE A 295 8.94 14.77 22.06
C ILE A 295 10.01 15.84 21.95
N THR A 296 10.69 15.86 20.81
CA THR A 296 11.70 16.86 20.45
C THR A 296 11.34 17.47 19.10
N SER A 297 11.77 18.71 18.84
CA SER A 297 11.57 19.33 17.53
C SER A 297 12.18 18.49 16.40
N ALA A 298 13.35 17.88 16.64
CA ALA A 298 14.00 16.97 15.70
C ALA A 298 13.11 15.76 15.34
N LEU A 299 12.39 15.18 16.31
CA LEU A 299 11.46 14.08 16.04
C LEU A 299 10.24 14.56 15.26
N GLN A 300 9.69 15.72 15.61
CA GLN A 300 8.53 16.30 14.91
C GLN A 300 8.88 16.65 13.46
N ASP A 301 10.03 17.30 13.23
CA ASP A 301 10.49 17.71 11.90
C ASP A 301 10.84 16.48 11.02
N ALA A 302 11.46 15.45 11.61
CA ALA A 302 11.69 14.17 10.92
C ALA A 302 10.38 13.43 10.57
N THR A 303 9.41 13.44 11.49
CA THR A 303 8.09 12.85 11.27
C THR A 303 7.32 13.61 10.19
N LEU A 304 7.39 14.94 10.20
CA LEU A 304 6.80 15.81 9.19
C LEU A 304 7.36 15.49 7.79
N GLU A 305 8.67 15.31 7.64
CA GLU A 305 9.27 14.99 6.34
C GLU A 305 8.74 13.67 5.77
N VAL A 306 8.66 12.63 6.61
CA VAL A 306 8.10 11.32 6.21
C VAL A 306 6.59 11.42 5.92
N ALA A 307 5.83 12.14 6.76
CA ALA A 307 4.40 12.34 6.58
C ALA A 307 4.09 13.14 5.30
N THR A 308 4.95 14.10 4.95
CA THR A 308 4.84 14.89 3.71
C THR A 308 4.98 13.99 2.49
N ALA A 309 5.91 13.03 2.50
CA ALA A 309 6.05 12.05 1.42
C ALA A 309 4.78 11.22 1.21
N ALA A 310 4.16 10.76 2.31
CA ALA A 310 2.87 10.06 2.25
C ALA A 310 1.75 10.94 1.66
N HIS A 311 1.69 12.21 2.07
CA HIS A 311 0.70 13.17 1.55
C HIS A 311 0.88 13.45 0.06
N VAL A 312 2.12 13.63 -0.41
CA VAL A 312 2.44 13.80 -1.83
C VAL A 312 1.94 12.60 -2.63
N HIS A 313 2.14 11.38 -2.14
CA HIS A 313 1.61 10.19 -2.79
C HIS A 313 0.07 10.13 -2.80
N LEU A 314 -0.63 10.53 -1.73
CA LEU A 314 -2.09 10.64 -1.75
C LEU A 314 -2.57 11.64 -2.82
N ALA A 315 -1.97 12.83 -2.88
CA ALA A 315 -2.31 13.85 -3.87
C ALA A 315 -2.05 13.35 -5.30
N THR A 316 -0.94 12.64 -5.53
CA THR A 316 -0.64 12.05 -6.84
C THR A 316 -1.64 10.95 -7.20
N ALA A 317 -2.00 10.06 -6.27
CA ALA A 317 -3.04 9.04 -6.49
C ALA A 317 -4.39 9.68 -6.85
N GLN A 318 -4.74 10.79 -6.18
CA GLN A 318 -5.97 11.55 -6.45
C GLN A 318 -6.01 12.10 -7.88
N SER A 319 -4.85 12.49 -8.44
CA SER A 319 -4.79 13.04 -9.80
C SER A 319 -5.21 12.04 -10.88
N TYR A 320 -5.11 10.73 -10.61
CA TYR A 320 -5.53 9.66 -11.53
C TYR A 320 -7.04 9.34 -11.41
N MET A 321 -7.69 9.72 -10.31
CA MET A 321 -9.06 9.29 -9.97
C MET A 321 -10.11 9.62 -11.02
N GLY A 322 -9.97 10.74 -11.73
CA GLY A 322 -10.94 11.16 -12.74
C GLY A 322 -11.07 10.21 -13.93
N ASN A 323 -10.06 9.36 -14.16
CA ASN A 323 -9.99 8.46 -15.31
C ASN A 323 -10.21 6.99 -14.93
N LEU A 324 -10.53 6.69 -13.67
CA LEU A 324 -10.61 5.30 -13.19
C LEU A 324 -12.00 4.68 -13.40
N PRO A 325 -12.05 3.36 -13.66
CA PRO A 325 -13.31 2.62 -13.70
C PRO A 325 -13.99 2.65 -12.31
N GLN A 326 -15.32 2.60 -12.28
CA GLN A 326 -16.09 2.66 -11.03
C GLN A 326 -15.80 1.45 -10.12
N GLU A 327 -15.44 0.33 -10.72
CA GLU A 327 -15.06 -0.92 -10.06
C GLU A 327 -13.78 -0.78 -9.23
N ALA A 328 -12.89 0.17 -9.58
CA ALA A 328 -11.67 0.44 -8.81
C ALA A 328 -11.92 1.27 -7.54
N LEU A 329 -13.04 2.00 -7.47
CA LEU A 329 -13.32 2.94 -6.39
C LEU A 329 -13.30 2.26 -5.00
N PRO A 330 -13.94 1.08 -4.76
CA PRO A 330 -13.89 0.40 -3.47
C PRO A 330 -12.47 0.03 -3.02
N VAL A 331 -11.56 -0.27 -3.94
CA VAL A 331 -10.15 -0.59 -3.62
C VAL A 331 -9.45 0.65 -3.07
N LEU A 332 -9.69 1.80 -3.69
CA LEU A 332 -9.05 3.07 -3.36
C LEU A 332 -9.66 3.76 -2.12
N MET A 333 -10.77 3.26 -1.59
CA MET A 333 -11.34 3.68 -0.30
C MET A 333 -10.36 3.57 0.87
N ALA A 334 -9.33 2.71 0.75
CA ALA A 334 -8.26 2.61 1.74
C ALA A 334 -7.40 3.89 1.87
N GLY A 335 -7.55 4.84 0.95
CA GLY A 335 -6.98 6.19 1.07
C GLY A 335 -7.61 7.05 2.15
N ILE A 336 -8.92 6.89 2.41
CA ILE A 336 -9.64 7.74 3.38
C ILE A 336 -9.11 7.58 4.81
N PRO A 337 -8.93 6.36 5.35
CA PRO A 337 -8.32 6.20 6.68
C PRO A 337 -6.88 6.73 6.74
N THR A 338 -6.14 6.61 5.62
CA THR A 338 -4.75 7.09 5.50
C THR A 338 -4.69 8.61 5.58
N GLU A 339 -5.49 9.31 4.78
CA GLU A 339 -5.65 10.77 4.84
C GLU A 339 -6.06 11.22 6.25
N SER A 340 -7.06 10.54 6.82
CA SER A 340 -7.58 10.90 8.15
C SER A 340 -6.53 10.74 9.25
N TYR A 341 -5.69 9.70 9.16
CA TYR A 341 -4.54 9.53 10.04
C TYR A 341 -3.53 10.66 9.90
N LEU A 342 -3.13 11.00 8.66
CA LEU A 342 -2.14 12.06 8.40
C LEU A 342 -2.62 13.43 8.89
N HIS A 343 -3.89 13.76 8.67
CA HIS A 343 -4.47 15.02 9.17
C HIS A 343 -4.57 15.07 10.70
N ARG A 344 -4.78 13.92 11.36
CA ARG A 344 -4.70 13.86 12.84
C ARG A 344 -3.26 14.01 13.33
N LEU A 345 -2.29 13.46 12.62
CA LEU A 345 -0.88 13.62 12.92
C LEU A 345 -0.42 15.08 12.77
N GLU A 346 -0.91 15.78 11.73
CA GLU A 346 -0.69 17.22 11.54
C GLU A 346 -1.26 18.05 12.71
N LYS A 347 -2.48 17.74 13.17
CA LYS A 347 -3.11 18.43 14.32
C LYS A 347 -2.34 18.29 15.62
N GLU A 348 -1.54 17.23 15.76
CA GLU A 348 -0.66 16.99 16.91
C GLU A 348 0.76 17.53 16.67
N ASP A 349 0.94 18.47 15.72
CA ASP A 349 2.24 19.04 15.31
C ASP A 349 3.27 17.94 15.01
N PHE A 350 2.84 16.91 14.27
CA PHE A 350 3.67 15.77 13.86
C PHE A 350 4.30 15.00 15.02
N ASN A 351 3.61 14.92 16.16
CA ASN A 351 4.03 14.09 17.29
C ASN A 351 3.59 12.62 17.09
N PRO A 352 4.51 11.69 16.75
CA PRO A 352 4.15 10.28 16.54
C PRO A 352 3.85 9.54 17.86
N LEU A 353 4.16 10.13 19.01
CA LEU A 353 3.95 9.55 20.35
C LEU A 353 2.61 9.97 20.97
N ALA A 354 1.83 10.83 20.30
CA ALA A 354 0.56 11.33 20.81
C ALA A 354 -0.44 10.17 21.03
N PRO A 355 -1.03 10.00 22.23
CA PRO A 355 -2.01 8.95 22.51
C PRO A 355 -3.27 9.07 21.65
N SER A 356 -3.63 10.31 21.27
CA SER A 356 -4.78 10.60 20.41
C SER A 356 -4.66 9.90 19.07
N ILE A 357 -3.46 9.75 18.50
CA ILE A 357 -3.22 9.14 17.18
C ILE A 357 -3.41 7.63 17.20
N GLN A 358 -3.20 6.98 18.33
CA GLN A 358 -3.36 5.53 18.51
C GLN A 358 -4.83 5.11 18.63
N GLN A 359 -5.73 6.06 18.89
CA GLN A 359 -7.15 5.77 19.02
C GLN A 359 -7.81 5.58 17.65
N ARG A 360 -8.80 4.67 17.60
CA ARG A 360 -9.65 4.49 16.42
C ARG A 360 -10.49 5.75 16.21
N GLU A 361 -10.59 6.20 14.97
CA GLU A 361 -11.49 7.29 14.63
C GLU A 361 -12.94 6.79 14.64
N TRP A 362 -13.72 7.25 15.61
CA TRP A 362 -15.11 6.83 15.77
C TRP A 362 -16.02 7.26 14.62
N PHE A 363 -15.70 8.37 13.94
CA PHE A 363 -16.47 8.90 12.81
C PHE A 363 -16.06 8.31 11.45
N LEU A 364 -15.04 7.44 11.41
CA LEU A 364 -14.52 6.86 10.17
C LEU A 364 -15.59 6.13 9.34
N PRO A 365 -16.50 5.30 9.89
CA PRO A 365 -17.55 4.66 9.09
C PRO A 365 -18.47 5.66 8.38
N ALA A 366 -18.85 6.74 9.06
CA ALA A 366 -19.71 7.78 8.50
C ALA A 366 -18.98 8.58 7.42
N LYS A 367 -17.70 8.91 7.65
CA LYS A 367 -16.82 9.55 6.66
C LYS A 367 -16.68 8.68 5.41
N LEU A 368 -16.35 7.39 5.57
CA LEU A 368 -16.24 6.44 4.45
C LEU A 368 -17.55 6.39 3.65
N TRP A 369 -18.70 6.27 4.31
CA TRP A 369 -19.99 6.23 3.63
C TRP A 369 -20.31 7.51 2.85
N TYR A 370 -20.06 8.67 3.47
CA TYR A 370 -20.30 9.97 2.82
C TYR A 370 -19.41 10.17 1.59
N ARG A 371 -18.12 9.86 1.71
CA ARG A 371 -17.13 9.96 0.63
C ARG A 371 -17.42 9.02 -0.53
N PHE A 372 -17.77 7.77 -0.22
CA PHE A 372 -18.20 6.79 -1.23
C PHE A 372 -19.41 7.29 -2.02
N ARG A 373 -20.43 7.85 -1.33
CA ARG A 373 -21.63 8.38 -1.97
C ARG A 373 -21.37 9.59 -2.87
N GLN A 374 -20.35 10.39 -2.57
CA GLN A 374 -19.95 11.54 -3.38
C GLN A 374 -19.02 11.20 -4.54
N GLY A 375 -18.50 9.97 -4.60
CA GLY A 375 -17.44 9.61 -5.55
C GLY A 375 -16.13 10.37 -5.32
N LYS A 376 -15.94 10.94 -4.13
CA LYS A 376 -14.72 11.69 -3.75
C LYS A 376 -13.99 10.91 -2.67
N LEU A 377 -12.73 10.55 -2.92
CA LEU A 377 -11.91 9.81 -1.95
C LEU A 377 -11.17 10.69 -0.95
N LEU A 378 -10.70 11.87 -1.37
CA LEU A 378 -9.78 12.70 -0.59
C LEU A 378 -10.29 14.15 -0.57
N ASP A 379 -10.13 14.83 0.57
CA ASP A 379 -10.42 16.26 0.78
C ASP A 379 -9.11 17.07 0.69
N ILE A 380 -8.24 16.71 -0.24
CA ILE A 380 -7.05 17.51 -0.52
C ILE A 380 -7.52 18.65 -1.42
N GLU A 381 -7.63 19.86 -0.85
CA GLU A 381 -7.87 21.12 -1.58
C GLU A 381 -6.61 21.60 -2.30
#